data_AF-A0A199V7G7-F1
#
_entry.id   AF-A0A199V7G7-F1
#
_cell.length_a   1.000
_cell.length_b   1.000
_cell.length_c   1.000
_cell.angle_alpha   90.00
_cell.angle_beta   90.00
_cell.angle_gamma   90.00
#
_symmetry.space_group_name_H-M   'P 1'
#
loop_
_entity.id
_entity.type
_entity.pdbx_description
1 polymer ?
#
loop_
_entity_poly.entity_id
_entity_poly.type
_entity_poly.pdbx_seq_one_letter_code
_entity_poly.pdbx_strand_id
1 'polypeptide(L)'
;MGLIRIPNPSPSIAGARRGGLERRRRRNPNPNPSRSLFMASALPVEEQEAQSRRVTGDSFIRLHLRKLKPYQPILPFEVLSTRLGREPEDIIKLDANENPYGPPPEVAVALGNLKFPYVYPDPESRRLRAALAEDSGLESEYILAGCGADELIDLIMRCVLDPGDKIVDCPPTFTMYEFDAAVNGALVIKVPRLPDFSLNILHIVEVVEQEKPKCIFLTSPNNPDGSIINDEDLLKILDLPILVILDEAYIEFSAIKSRMDWVKKHDNLIVLRTFSKRAGLAGLRVGYGAFPLSIIEYLWRAKQPYNVSVAAEVSACAALKNSAYLE
;
A
#
# COMPACT_ATOMS: atom_id res chain seq x y z
N MET A 1 16.14 36.23 32.25
CA MET A 1 16.95 35.79 31.07
C MET A 1 16.05 34.92 30.22
N GLY A 2 15.67 35.17 28.98
CA GLY A 2 15.77 36.31 28.06
C GLY A 2 14.86 35.92 26.89
N LEU A 3 13.76 36.66 26.68
CA LEU A 3 12.80 36.43 25.61
C LEU A 3 13.32 37.07 24.32
N ILE A 4 13.61 36.24 23.32
CA ILE A 4 14.03 36.68 21.98
C ILE A 4 12.79 37.12 21.20
N ARG A 5 12.73 38.42 20.85
CA ARG A 5 11.74 39.00 19.93
C ARG A 5 12.26 38.90 18.50
N ILE A 6 11.45 38.36 17.59
CA ILE A 6 11.66 38.41 16.14
C ILE A 6 10.84 39.58 15.58
N PRO A 7 11.42 40.53 14.82
CA PRO A 7 10.65 41.60 14.19
C PRO A 7 10.20 41.23 12.77
N ASN A 8 8.93 41.50 12.46
CA ASN A 8 8.37 41.53 11.10
C ASN A 8 8.89 42.75 10.31
N PRO A 9 9.14 42.64 8.99
CA PRO A 9 9.28 43.79 8.14
C PRO A 9 7.95 44.18 7.47
N SER A 10 7.60 45.46 7.57
CA SER A 10 6.53 46.13 6.80
C SER A 10 7.04 46.59 5.42
N PRO A 11 6.15 46.82 4.43
CA PRO A 11 6.52 47.03 3.04
C PRO A 11 6.79 48.52 2.72
N SER A 12 7.68 48.80 1.77
CA SER A 12 7.80 50.11 1.15
C SER A 12 7.64 50.04 -0.37
N ILE A 13 6.74 50.88 -0.87
CA ILE A 13 6.47 51.22 -2.27
C ILE A 13 7.03 52.63 -2.50
N ALA A 14 7.69 52.89 -3.63
CA ALA A 14 7.41 54.01 -4.55
C ALA A 14 8.59 54.44 -5.44
N GLY A 15 8.26 54.77 -6.71
CA GLY A 15 8.99 55.69 -7.59
C GLY A 15 9.80 55.02 -8.71
N ALA A 16 9.34 54.78 -9.95
CA ALA A 16 8.66 55.58 -10.97
C ALA A 16 9.55 56.58 -11.76
N ARG A 17 9.47 56.45 -13.10
CA ARG A 17 9.79 57.38 -14.24
C ARG A 17 11.12 57.12 -14.96
N ARG A 18 11.27 57.34 -16.28
CA ARG A 18 10.47 57.49 -17.52
C ARG A 18 11.50 57.78 -18.64
N GLY A 19 11.21 57.41 -19.89
CA GLY A 19 11.83 57.98 -21.11
C GLY A 19 12.45 56.90 -22.01
N GLY A 20 12.23 56.85 -23.33
CA GLY A 20 11.55 57.74 -24.25
C GLY A 20 11.31 57.04 -25.60
N LEU A 21 10.38 57.59 -26.37
CA LEU A 21 10.02 57.22 -27.74
C LEU A 21 11.18 57.47 -28.73
N GLU A 22 11.22 56.70 -29.82
CA GLU A 22 11.19 57.30 -31.15
C GLU A 22 10.57 56.39 -32.23
N ARG A 23 9.78 57.04 -33.09
CA ARG A 23 9.02 56.50 -34.24
C ARG A 23 9.73 56.87 -35.54
N ARG A 24 9.54 56.08 -36.61
CA ARG A 24 9.26 56.54 -38.00
C ARG A 24 8.76 55.35 -38.84
N ARG A 25 7.46 55.25 -39.22
CA ARG A 25 6.73 55.87 -40.37
C ARG A 25 7.24 55.38 -41.74
N ARG A 26 6.51 54.59 -42.54
CA ARG A 26 5.37 54.89 -43.46
C ARG A 26 5.18 53.60 -44.33
N ARG A 27 4.09 53.22 -45.02
CA ARG A 27 2.85 53.84 -45.52
C ARG A 27 1.90 52.69 -45.98
N ASN A 28 0.60 52.91 -45.80
CA ASN A 28 -0.57 52.20 -46.36
C ASN A 28 -0.79 52.62 -47.85
N PRO A 29 -1.83 52.21 -48.65
CA PRO A 29 -2.89 51.20 -48.44
C PRO A 29 -3.41 50.39 -49.70
N ASN A 30 -4.25 49.37 -49.44
CA ASN A 30 -5.49 48.94 -50.17
C ASN A 30 -5.48 48.16 -51.52
N PRO A 31 -6.60 47.49 -51.95
CA PRO A 31 -6.82 46.04 -51.74
C PRO A 31 -7.40 45.30 -52.99
N ASN A 32 -7.96 44.08 -52.77
CA ASN A 32 -8.92 43.27 -53.57
C ASN A 32 -8.39 42.03 -54.34
N PRO A 33 -9.23 41.00 -54.58
CA PRO A 33 -9.02 39.65 -54.04
C PRO A 33 -9.00 38.53 -55.10
N SER A 34 -8.30 37.43 -54.86
CA SER A 34 -8.47 36.19 -55.63
C SER A 34 -8.97 35.07 -54.72
N ARG A 35 -10.24 34.70 -54.91
CA ARG A 35 -10.88 33.53 -54.31
C ARG A 35 -10.26 32.28 -54.94
N SER A 36 -9.53 31.48 -54.18
CA SER A 36 -9.30 30.08 -54.52
C SER A 36 -10.57 29.28 -54.19
N LEU A 37 -11.19 28.68 -55.22
CA LEU A 37 -12.24 27.68 -55.04
C LEU A 37 -11.62 26.42 -54.40
N PHE A 38 -11.91 26.19 -53.12
CA PHE A 38 -11.80 24.86 -52.54
C PHE A 38 -13.18 24.21 -52.63
N MET A 39 -13.31 23.22 -53.51
CA MET A 39 -14.50 22.36 -53.51
C MET A 39 -14.43 21.44 -52.28
N ALA A 40 -15.21 21.76 -51.25
CA ALA A 40 -15.47 20.85 -50.15
C ALA A 40 -16.46 19.79 -50.63
N SER A 41 -16.02 18.53 -50.65
CA SER A 41 -16.92 17.38 -50.76
C SER A 41 -17.83 17.36 -49.54
N ALA A 42 -19.13 17.61 -49.73
CA ALA A 42 -20.13 17.44 -48.69
C ALA A 42 -20.33 15.94 -48.45
N LEU A 43 -19.54 15.38 -47.53
CA LEU A 43 -19.94 14.17 -46.83
C LEU A 43 -21.11 14.57 -45.92
N PRO A 44 -22.18 13.75 -45.82
CA PRO A 44 -23.23 14.03 -44.88
C PRO A 44 -22.61 14.01 -43.48
N VAL A 45 -22.66 15.15 -42.80
CA VAL A 45 -22.49 15.18 -41.36
C VAL A 45 -23.68 14.41 -40.83
N GLU A 46 -23.47 13.17 -40.38
CA GLU A 46 -24.41 12.56 -39.46
C GLU A 46 -24.53 13.55 -38.31
N GLU A 47 -25.71 14.18 -38.20
CA GLU A 47 -26.15 14.81 -36.96
C GLU A 47 -26.18 13.68 -35.94
N GLN A 48 -25.04 13.43 -35.29
CA GLN A 48 -25.04 12.83 -33.98
C GLN A 48 -25.82 13.82 -33.14
N GLU A 49 -27.12 13.51 -32.96
CA GLU A 49 -27.94 14.08 -31.91
C GLU A 49 -27.03 14.20 -30.70
N ALA A 50 -26.76 15.44 -30.29
CA ALA A 50 -26.11 15.71 -29.02
C ALA A 50 -27.12 15.29 -27.94
N GLN A 51 -27.26 13.98 -27.75
CA GLN A 51 -27.81 13.42 -26.53
C GLN A 51 -26.96 14.04 -25.45
N SER A 52 -27.58 14.96 -24.70
CA SER A 52 -27.06 15.47 -23.46
C SER A 52 -26.65 14.24 -22.66
N ARG A 53 -25.36 13.90 -22.71
CA ARG A 53 -24.79 12.80 -21.93
C ARG A 53 -24.94 13.28 -20.51
N ARG A 54 -26.05 12.92 -19.89
CA ARG A 54 -26.34 13.26 -18.50
C ARG A 54 -25.22 12.63 -17.71
N VAL A 55 -24.31 13.47 -17.21
CA VAL A 55 -23.15 13.03 -16.45
C VAL A 55 -23.67 12.29 -15.22
N THR A 56 -23.30 11.03 -15.09
CA THR A 56 -23.55 10.22 -13.90
C THR A 56 -22.26 10.14 -13.08
N GLY A 57 -22.37 10.02 -11.76
CA GLY A 57 -21.20 9.99 -10.87
C GLY A 57 -20.23 8.85 -11.20
N ASP A 58 -20.76 7.70 -11.62
CA ASP A 58 -19.93 6.55 -12.01
C ASP A 58 -19.08 6.83 -13.26
N SER A 59 -19.46 7.80 -14.11
CA SER A 59 -18.71 8.14 -15.34
C SER A 59 -17.27 8.55 -15.07
N PHE A 60 -16.95 9.07 -13.88
CA PHE A 60 -15.61 9.45 -13.42
C PHE A 60 -14.81 8.29 -12.80
N ILE A 61 -15.46 7.16 -12.52
CA ILE A 61 -14.83 5.99 -11.91
C ILE A 61 -14.21 5.12 -13.02
N ARG A 62 -12.98 4.62 -12.79
CA ARG A 62 -12.29 3.72 -13.72
C ARG A 62 -13.18 2.50 -14.03
N LEU A 63 -13.21 2.08 -15.29
CA LEU A 63 -14.18 1.10 -15.77
C LEU A 63 -14.10 -0.24 -15.04
N HIS A 64 -12.90 -0.70 -14.69
CA HIS A 64 -12.70 -1.98 -14.00
C HIS A 64 -13.27 -1.96 -12.57
N LEU A 65 -13.17 -0.83 -11.86
CA LEU A 65 -13.73 -0.68 -10.50
C LEU A 65 -15.25 -0.71 -10.47
N ARG A 66 -15.93 -0.32 -11.56
CA ARG A 66 -17.40 -0.38 -11.63
C ARG A 66 -17.94 -1.81 -11.60
N LYS A 67 -17.11 -2.79 -11.96
CA LYS A 67 -17.44 -4.22 -11.99
C LYS A 67 -16.90 -4.96 -10.76
N LEU A 68 -16.05 -4.33 -9.96
CA LEU A 68 -15.45 -4.93 -8.78
C LEU A 68 -16.54 -5.13 -7.72
N LYS A 69 -16.66 -6.36 -7.21
CA LYS A 69 -17.58 -6.63 -6.09
C LYS A 69 -17.01 -6.01 -4.82
N PRO A 70 -17.84 -5.40 -3.96
CA PRO A 70 -17.39 -4.92 -2.66
C PRO A 70 -16.81 -6.06 -1.82
N TYR A 71 -15.76 -5.75 -1.05
CA TYR A 71 -15.28 -6.64 -0.01
C TYR A 71 -16.40 -6.87 1.02
N GLN A 72 -16.55 -8.12 1.48
CA GLN A 72 -17.52 -8.47 2.52
C GLN A 72 -16.80 -8.52 3.87
N PRO A 73 -16.93 -7.49 4.71
CA PRO A 73 -16.24 -7.46 5.99
C PRO A 73 -16.86 -8.41 7.01
N ILE A 74 -16.03 -8.84 7.95
CA ILE A 74 -16.49 -9.46 9.20
C ILE A 74 -17.23 -8.40 10.02
N LEU A 75 -18.28 -8.81 10.71
CA LEU A 75 -19.10 -7.90 11.51
C LEU A 75 -18.34 -7.45 12.77
N PRO A 76 -18.31 -6.14 13.08
CA PRO A 76 -17.77 -5.63 14.35
C PRO A 76 -18.55 -6.15 15.57
N PHE A 77 -17.90 -6.11 16.74
CA PHE A 77 -18.48 -6.53 18.01
C PHE A 77 -19.81 -5.85 18.31
N GLU A 78 -19.90 -4.55 18.09
CA GLU A 78 -21.08 -3.74 18.41
C GLU A 78 -22.28 -4.14 17.53
N VAL A 79 -22.00 -4.50 16.27
CA VAL A 79 -23.01 -4.96 15.32
C VAL A 79 -23.48 -6.37 15.67
N LEU A 80 -22.57 -7.27 16.03
CA LEU A 80 -22.90 -8.62 16.49
C LEU A 80 -23.68 -8.60 17.80
N SER A 81 -23.22 -7.80 18.78
CA SER A 81 -23.87 -7.57 20.06
C SER A 81 -25.33 -7.15 19.87
N THR A 82 -25.56 -6.12 19.06
CA THR A 82 -26.92 -5.63 18.75
C THR A 82 -27.78 -6.72 18.10
N ARG A 83 -27.23 -7.49 17.15
CA ARG A 83 -27.97 -8.52 16.42
C ARG A 83 -28.30 -9.75 17.28
N LEU A 84 -27.39 -10.12 18.19
CA LEU A 84 -27.52 -11.30 19.02
C LEU A 84 -28.24 -11.01 20.35
N GLY A 85 -28.41 -9.73 20.72
CA GLY A 85 -28.94 -9.33 22.02
C GLY A 85 -28.02 -9.77 23.17
N ARG A 86 -26.71 -9.68 22.95
CA ARG A 86 -25.66 -10.06 23.90
C ARG A 86 -24.73 -8.89 24.14
N GLU A 87 -24.22 -8.73 25.36
CA GLU A 87 -23.17 -7.76 25.62
C GLU A 87 -21.89 -8.16 24.84
N PRO A 88 -21.07 -7.21 24.37
CA PRO A 88 -19.84 -7.52 23.64
C PRO A 88 -18.92 -8.50 24.36
N GLU A 89 -18.86 -8.43 25.70
CA GLU A 89 -18.04 -9.28 26.55
C GLU A 89 -18.50 -10.75 26.57
N ASP A 90 -19.77 -11.01 26.20
CA ASP A 90 -20.33 -12.36 26.09
C ASP A 90 -20.09 -12.99 24.70
N ILE A 91 -19.47 -12.26 23.77
CA ILE A 91 -19.23 -12.71 22.39
C ILE A 91 -17.79 -13.18 22.24
N ILE A 92 -17.62 -14.45 21.85
CA ILE A 92 -16.32 -15.02 21.50
C ILE A 92 -16.16 -14.98 19.98
N LYS A 93 -15.25 -14.13 19.48
CA LYS A 93 -14.89 -14.06 18.06
C LYS A 93 -13.70 -14.96 17.74
N LEU A 94 -13.85 -15.85 16.77
CA LEU A 94 -12.81 -16.75 16.26
C LEU A 94 -12.83 -16.82 14.72
N ASP A 95 -13.10 -15.67 14.07
CA ASP A 95 -13.38 -15.58 12.64
C ASP A 95 -12.39 -14.68 11.85
N ALA A 96 -11.56 -13.88 12.53
CA ALA A 96 -10.64 -12.91 11.90
C ALA A 96 -9.16 -13.10 12.27
N ASN A 97 -8.81 -14.19 12.96
CA ASN A 97 -7.47 -14.46 13.49
C ASN A 97 -6.92 -13.29 14.34
N GLU A 98 -7.78 -12.64 15.13
CA GLU A 98 -7.37 -11.65 16.13
C GLU A 98 -6.76 -12.38 17.34
N ASN A 99 -5.76 -11.78 18.00
CA ASN A 99 -5.19 -12.38 19.21
C ASN A 99 -6.18 -12.20 20.38
N PRO A 100 -6.73 -13.30 20.96
CA PRO A 100 -7.74 -13.21 22.01
C PRO A 100 -7.20 -12.73 23.36
N TYR A 101 -5.87 -12.72 23.55
CA TYR A 101 -5.23 -12.31 24.80
C TYR A 101 -4.99 -10.80 24.90
N GLY A 102 -5.12 -10.09 23.79
CA GLY A 102 -4.82 -8.66 23.70
C GLY A 102 -3.31 -8.36 23.60
N PRO A 103 -2.94 -7.08 23.65
CA PRO A 103 -1.54 -6.65 23.57
C PRO A 103 -0.82 -6.71 24.93
N PRO A 104 0.53 -6.63 24.95
CA PRO A 104 1.29 -6.46 26.17
C PRO A 104 0.76 -5.28 27.03
N PRO A 105 0.70 -5.39 28.37
CA PRO A 105 0.16 -4.33 29.26
C PRO A 105 0.82 -2.97 29.07
N GLU A 106 2.08 -2.93 28.66
CA GLU A 106 2.84 -1.72 28.36
C GLU A 106 2.20 -0.88 27.25
N VAL A 107 1.45 -1.51 26.34
CA VAL A 107 0.71 -0.81 25.29
C VAL A 107 -0.37 0.09 25.88
N ALA A 108 -1.14 -0.42 26.85
CA ALA A 108 -2.16 0.38 27.53
C ALA A 108 -1.55 1.57 28.29
N VAL A 109 -0.41 1.34 28.98
CA VAL A 109 0.34 2.40 29.66
C VAL A 109 0.84 3.45 28.67
N ALA A 110 1.36 3.02 27.52
CA ALA A 110 1.90 3.92 26.51
C ALA A 110 0.80 4.77 25.85
N LEU A 111 -0.37 4.18 25.57
CA LEU A 111 -1.55 4.89 25.08
C LEU A 111 -2.10 5.88 26.12
N GLY A 112 -2.21 5.48 27.39
CA GLY A 112 -2.66 6.36 28.47
C GLY A 112 -1.75 7.57 28.72
N ASN A 113 -0.48 7.47 28.32
CA ASN A 113 0.52 8.53 28.44
C ASN A 113 0.82 9.25 27.11
N LEU A 114 -0.01 9.06 26.08
CA LEU A 114 0.20 9.65 24.76
C LEU A 114 0.28 11.17 24.84
N LYS A 115 1.40 11.74 24.37
CA LYS A 115 1.61 13.19 24.34
C LYS A 115 1.35 13.73 22.93
N PHE A 116 0.74 14.91 22.88
CA PHE A 116 0.54 15.69 21.65
C PHE A 116 -0.16 14.95 20.49
N PRO A 117 -1.29 14.25 20.72
CA PRO A 117 -1.99 13.54 19.65
C PRO A 117 -2.54 14.45 18.53
N TYR A 118 -2.54 15.77 18.74
CA TYR A 118 -2.93 16.78 17.77
C TYR A 118 -1.80 17.20 16.81
N VAL A 119 -0.61 16.61 16.94
CA VAL A 119 0.55 16.86 16.07
C VAL A 119 0.75 15.64 15.16
N TYR A 120 1.04 15.89 13.88
CA TYR A 120 1.33 14.81 12.93
C TYR A 120 2.54 13.95 13.39
N PRO A 121 2.50 12.63 13.13
CA PRO A 121 3.61 11.71 13.43
C PRO A 121 4.86 11.99 12.58
N ASP A 122 5.97 11.32 12.90
CA ASP A 122 7.15 11.32 12.03
C ASP A 122 6.82 10.59 10.71
N PRO A 123 6.88 11.26 9.54
CA PRO A 123 6.53 10.64 8.27
C PRO A 123 7.48 9.50 7.87
N GLU A 124 8.67 9.46 8.46
CA GLU A 124 9.65 8.39 8.26
C GLU A 124 9.54 7.28 9.33
N SER A 125 8.67 7.45 10.33
CA SER A 125 8.49 6.48 11.44
C SER A 125 9.84 6.06 12.06
N ARG A 126 10.80 6.98 12.22
CA ARG A 126 12.19 6.64 12.59
C ARG A 126 12.27 5.89 13.90
N ARG A 127 11.44 6.27 14.88
CA ARG A 127 11.41 5.61 16.19
C ARG A 127 10.93 4.18 16.08
N LEU A 128 9.88 3.92 15.32
CA LEU A 128 9.36 2.58 15.09
C LEU A 128 10.33 1.74 14.26
N ARG A 129 10.90 2.29 13.18
CA ARG A 129 11.92 1.61 12.38
C ARG A 129 13.18 1.26 13.19
N ALA A 130 13.60 2.11 14.13
CA ALA A 130 14.73 1.81 15.02
C ALA A 130 14.40 0.64 15.96
N ALA A 131 13.20 0.63 16.56
CA ALA A 131 12.76 -0.47 17.41
C ALA A 131 12.60 -1.79 16.64
N LEU A 132 12.06 -1.73 15.41
CA LEU A 132 11.97 -2.87 14.51
C LEU A 132 13.35 -3.40 14.12
N ALA A 133 14.32 -2.52 13.88
CA ALA A 133 15.69 -2.92 13.57
C ALA A 133 16.35 -3.68 14.73
N GLU A 134 16.07 -3.26 15.98
CA GLU A 134 16.52 -3.98 17.18
C GLU A 134 15.84 -5.35 17.32
N ASP A 135 14.52 -5.42 17.12
CA ASP A 135 13.75 -6.68 17.21
C ASP A 135 14.13 -7.70 16.12
N SER A 136 14.26 -7.25 14.87
CA SER A 136 14.48 -8.15 13.73
C SER A 136 15.95 -8.38 13.40
N GLY A 137 16.87 -7.58 13.97
CA GLY A 137 18.29 -7.59 13.62
C GLY A 137 18.60 -7.08 12.19
N LEU A 138 17.64 -6.40 11.54
CA LEU A 138 17.78 -5.86 10.18
C LEU A 138 17.97 -4.34 10.25
N GLU A 139 18.87 -3.78 9.45
CA GLU A 139 19.11 -2.35 9.46
C GLU A 139 17.86 -1.56 9.05
N SER A 140 17.59 -0.45 9.75
CA SER A 140 16.36 0.31 9.56
C SER A 140 16.12 0.77 8.12
N GLU A 141 17.18 0.97 7.32
CA GLU A 141 17.11 1.35 5.91
C GLU A 141 16.40 0.33 5.02
N TYR A 142 16.35 -0.95 5.41
CA TYR A 142 15.60 -1.99 4.72
C TYR A 142 14.14 -2.09 5.20
N ILE A 143 13.73 -1.32 6.22
CA ILE A 143 12.43 -1.44 6.86
C ILE A 143 11.52 -0.28 6.47
N LEU A 144 10.29 -0.60 6.03
CA LEU A 144 9.21 0.38 5.83
C LEU A 144 8.05 0.05 6.77
N ALA A 145 7.56 1.04 7.51
CA ALA A 145 6.35 0.89 8.32
C ALA A 145 5.10 1.26 7.52
N GLY A 146 3.98 0.62 7.81
CA GLY A 146 2.70 0.81 7.12
C GLY A 146 1.49 0.74 8.04
N CYS A 147 0.34 1.18 7.51
CA CYS A 147 -0.95 1.13 8.19
C CYS A 147 -1.53 -0.30 8.15
N GLY A 148 -0.86 -1.22 8.84
CA GLY A 148 -1.02 -2.66 8.63
C GLY A 148 -0.21 -3.15 7.42
N ALA A 149 -0.13 -4.48 7.25
CA ALA A 149 0.51 -5.08 6.08
C ALA A 149 -0.30 -4.81 4.79
N ASP A 150 -1.63 -4.73 4.89
CA ASP A 150 -2.53 -4.45 3.75
C ASP A 150 -2.19 -3.14 3.02
N GLU A 151 -1.83 -2.07 3.75
CA GLU A 151 -1.40 -0.82 3.10
C GLU A 151 -0.09 -1.00 2.34
N LEU A 152 0.81 -1.85 2.82
CA LEU A 152 2.05 -2.16 2.11
C LEU A 152 1.78 -3.03 0.88
N ILE A 153 0.83 -3.97 0.95
CA ILE A 153 0.38 -4.76 -0.22
C ILE A 153 -0.12 -3.83 -1.33
N ASP A 154 -1.06 -2.92 -1.02
CA ASP A 154 -1.58 -1.95 -1.99
C ASP A 154 -0.48 -1.00 -2.49
N LEU A 155 0.39 -0.50 -1.61
CA LEU A 155 1.51 0.36 -2.00
C LEU A 155 2.48 -0.33 -2.97
N ILE A 156 2.83 -1.59 -2.71
CA ILE A 156 3.68 -2.38 -3.60
C ILE A 156 3.02 -2.52 -4.97
N MET A 157 1.74 -2.90 -5.00
CA MET A 157 1.00 -3.06 -6.25
C MET A 157 0.94 -1.77 -7.06
N ARG A 158 0.70 -0.62 -6.41
CA ARG A 158 0.71 0.70 -7.07
C ARG A 158 2.07 1.09 -7.65
N CYS A 159 3.16 0.63 -7.05
CA CYS A 159 4.51 0.91 -7.53
C CYS A 159 4.96 -0.06 -8.64
N VAL A 160 4.42 -1.28 -8.68
CA VAL A 160 4.94 -2.38 -9.52
C VAL A 160 4.05 -2.65 -10.74
N LEU A 161 2.75 -2.35 -10.68
CA LEU A 161 1.76 -2.76 -11.66
C LEU A 161 1.22 -1.58 -12.46
N ASP A 162 1.21 -1.74 -13.78
CA ASP A 162 0.33 -1.00 -14.68
C ASP A 162 -1.01 -1.74 -14.86
N PRO A 163 -2.12 -1.04 -15.19
CA PRO A 163 -3.37 -1.71 -15.53
C PRO A 163 -3.18 -2.71 -16.69
N GLY A 164 -3.61 -3.95 -16.48
CA GLY A 164 -3.42 -5.07 -17.41
C GLY A 164 -2.19 -5.94 -17.14
N ASP A 165 -1.26 -5.51 -16.27
CA ASP A 165 -0.19 -6.38 -15.78
C ASP A 165 -0.77 -7.57 -15.01
N LYS A 166 0.03 -8.64 -14.91
CA LYS A 166 -0.38 -9.90 -14.29
C LYS A 166 0.36 -10.13 -12.97
N ILE A 167 -0.34 -10.67 -11.99
CA ILE A 167 0.25 -11.23 -10.78
C ILE A 167 -0.02 -12.74 -10.70
N VAL A 168 0.79 -13.46 -9.94
CA VAL A 168 0.51 -14.85 -9.56
C VAL A 168 -0.03 -14.89 -8.13
N ASP A 169 -1.08 -15.67 -7.94
CA ASP A 169 -1.66 -15.98 -6.63
C ASP A 169 -1.85 -17.50 -6.49
N CYS A 170 -1.66 -18.04 -5.28
CA CYS A 170 -1.56 -19.48 -5.03
C CYS A 170 -2.68 -20.00 -4.10
N PRO A 171 -3.94 -20.11 -4.58
CA PRO A 171 -5.08 -20.47 -3.73
C PRO A 171 -5.05 -21.95 -3.28
N PRO A 172 -5.62 -22.29 -2.11
CA PRO A 172 -6.21 -21.37 -1.15
C PRO A 172 -5.14 -20.54 -0.42
N THR A 173 -5.36 -19.23 -0.35
CA THR A 173 -4.45 -18.26 0.28
C THR A 173 -5.24 -17.00 0.67
N PHE A 174 -4.55 -15.97 1.17
CA PHE A 174 -5.17 -14.74 1.63
C PHE A 174 -5.82 -13.94 0.47
N THR A 175 -7.12 -13.69 0.58
CA THR A 175 -7.94 -13.15 -0.53
C THR A 175 -7.66 -11.69 -0.88
N MET A 176 -6.93 -10.96 -0.04
CA MET A 176 -6.65 -9.54 -0.29
C MET A 176 -5.71 -9.34 -1.47
N TYR A 177 -4.84 -10.30 -1.79
CA TYR A 177 -3.95 -10.19 -2.96
C TYR A 177 -4.75 -10.08 -4.26
N GLU A 178 -5.74 -10.96 -4.46
CA GLU A 178 -6.64 -10.88 -5.62
C GLU A 178 -7.47 -9.59 -5.61
N PHE A 179 -7.95 -9.16 -4.44
CA PHE A 179 -8.74 -7.95 -4.30
C PHE A 179 -7.94 -6.69 -4.68
N ASP A 180 -6.76 -6.51 -4.09
CA ASP A 180 -5.91 -5.32 -4.32
C ASP A 180 -5.35 -5.30 -5.75
N ALA A 181 -5.06 -6.47 -6.34
CA ALA A 181 -4.69 -6.57 -7.74
C ALA A 181 -5.84 -6.07 -8.64
N ALA A 182 -7.08 -6.48 -8.34
CA ALA A 182 -8.25 -6.01 -9.07
C ALA A 182 -8.50 -4.50 -8.87
N VAL A 183 -8.27 -3.95 -7.67
CA VAL A 183 -8.34 -2.50 -7.43
C VAL A 183 -7.34 -1.75 -8.32
N ASN A 184 -6.12 -2.27 -8.43
CA ASN A 184 -5.06 -1.71 -9.26
C ASN A 184 -5.24 -1.98 -10.76
N GLY A 185 -6.24 -2.76 -11.16
CA GLY A 185 -6.55 -3.08 -12.55
C GLY A 185 -5.62 -4.14 -13.16
N ALA A 186 -4.93 -4.91 -12.31
CA ALA A 186 -4.12 -6.04 -12.71
C ALA A 186 -4.98 -7.31 -12.90
N LEU A 187 -4.43 -8.25 -13.65
CA LEU A 187 -4.97 -9.59 -13.87
C LEU A 187 -4.33 -10.57 -12.89
N VAL A 188 -5.11 -11.54 -12.41
CA VAL A 188 -4.62 -12.56 -11.48
C VAL A 188 -4.55 -13.91 -12.18
N ILE A 189 -3.35 -14.47 -12.27
CA ILE A 189 -3.14 -15.86 -12.69
C ILE A 189 -3.11 -16.72 -11.43
N LYS A 190 -4.10 -17.58 -11.30
CA LYS A 190 -4.22 -18.50 -10.16
C LYS A 190 -3.43 -19.76 -10.45
N VAL A 191 -2.49 -20.10 -9.57
CA VAL A 191 -1.77 -21.37 -9.55
C VAL A 191 -2.16 -22.11 -8.28
N PRO A 192 -3.22 -22.93 -8.30
CA PRO A 192 -3.69 -23.60 -7.09
C PRO A 192 -2.59 -24.45 -6.46
N ARG A 193 -2.53 -24.40 -5.13
CA ARG A 193 -1.73 -25.32 -4.32
C ARG A 193 -2.13 -26.76 -4.60
N LEU A 194 -1.20 -27.67 -4.33
CA LEU A 194 -1.44 -29.11 -4.43
C LEU A 194 -2.42 -29.58 -3.35
N PRO A 195 -2.99 -30.81 -3.45
CA PRO A 195 -3.94 -31.33 -2.46
C PRO A 195 -3.42 -31.38 -1.02
N ASP A 196 -2.10 -31.37 -0.83
CA ASP A 196 -1.41 -31.33 0.47
C ASP A 196 -1.08 -29.89 0.93
N PHE A 197 -1.63 -28.87 0.26
CA PHE A 197 -1.39 -27.44 0.45
C PHE A 197 0.01 -26.93 0.11
N SER A 198 0.91 -27.80 -0.38
CA SER A 198 2.21 -27.36 -0.89
C SER A 198 2.05 -26.53 -2.18
N LEU A 199 3.05 -25.70 -2.47
CA LEU A 199 3.07 -24.93 -3.72
C LEU A 199 3.31 -25.85 -4.92
N ASN A 200 2.60 -25.61 -6.01
CA ASN A 200 2.87 -26.28 -7.28
C ASN A 200 4.02 -25.57 -8.01
N ILE A 201 5.26 -25.83 -7.60
CA ILE A 201 6.45 -25.14 -8.11
C ILE A 201 6.60 -25.29 -9.63
N LEU A 202 6.36 -26.48 -10.17
CA LEU A 202 6.45 -26.71 -11.63
C LEU A 202 5.49 -25.81 -12.40
N HIS A 203 4.23 -25.72 -11.95
CA HIS A 203 3.25 -24.86 -12.60
C HIS A 203 3.55 -23.37 -12.40
N ILE A 204 4.11 -22.97 -11.25
CA ILE A 204 4.60 -21.60 -11.04
C ILE A 204 5.67 -21.26 -12.09
N VAL A 205 6.68 -22.12 -12.28
CA VAL A 205 7.75 -21.91 -13.26
C VAL A 205 7.17 -21.75 -14.68
N GLU A 206 6.30 -22.67 -15.09
CA GLU A 206 5.65 -22.62 -16.41
C GLU A 206 4.88 -21.31 -16.63
N VAL A 207 4.11 -20.87 -15.62
CA VAL A 207 3.35 -19.62 -15.67
C VAL A 207 4.27 -18.41 -15.75
N VAL A 208 5.37 -18.39 -14.99
CA VAL A 208 6.30 -17.26 -15.03
C VAL A 208 6.97 -17.14 -16.39
N GLU A 209 7.38 -18.26 -16.99
CA GLU A 209 8.00 -18.29 -18.32
C GLU A 209 7.06 -17.86 -19.44
N GLN A 210 5.81 -18.33 -19.41
CA GLN A 210 4.82 -18.10 -20.48
C GLN A 210 4.15 -16.73 -20.37
N GLU A 211 3.69 -16.37 -19.17
CA GLU A 211 2.81 -15.23 -18.97
C GLU A 211 3.54 -13.97 -18.52
N LYS A 212 4.78 -14.11 -18.04
CA LYS A 212 5.67 -13.03 -17.55
C LYS A 212 4.98 -12.09 -16.54
N PRO A 213 4.37 -12.63 -15.48
CA PRO A 213 3.76 -11.82 -14.43
C PRO A 213 4.81 -10.96 -13.73
N LYS A 214 4.36 -9.80 -13.20
CA LYS A 214 5.23 -8.83 -12.53
C LYS A 214 5.64 -9.28 -11.14
N CYS A 215 4.72 -9.91 -10.42
CA CYS A 215 4.97 -10.38 -9.07
C CYS A 215 4.14 -11.61 -8.69
N ILE A 216 4.57 -12.28 -7.64
CA ILE A 216 3.87 -13.39 -6.98
C ILE A 216 3.71 -13.07 -5.49
N PHE A 217 2.50 -13.31 -4.97
CA PHE A 217 2.25 -13.26 -3.54
C PHE A 217 2.29 -14.67 -2.95
N LEU A 218 3.08 -14.83 -1.90
CA LEU A 218 3.23 -16.07 -1.16
C LEU A 218 3.03 -15.79 0.32
N THR A 219 2.25 -16.61 1.02
CA THR A 219 2.06 -16.49 2.47
C THR A 219 2.68 -17.70 3.16
N SER A 220 3.51 -17.46 4.17
CA SER A 220 4.15 -18.53 4.95
C SER A 220 4.44 -18.08 6.39
N PRO A 221 3.80 -18.67 7.41
CA PRO A 221 2.75 -19.69 7.34
C PRO A 221 1.50 -19.24 6.57
N ASN A 222 0.90 -20.14 5.80
CA ASN A 222 -0.22 -19.82 4.92
C ASN A 222 -1.52 -19.56 5.69
N ASN A 223 -2.33 -18.64 5.20
CA ASN A 223 -3.73 -18.51 5.59
C ASN A 223 -4.57 -18.98 4.39
N PRO A 224 -5.33 -20.09 4.48
CA PRO A 224 -6.00 -20.56 5.71
C PRO A 224 -5.45 -21.83 6.36
N ASP A 225 -4.56 -22.59 5.72
CA ASP A 225 -4.21 -23.95 6.19
C ASP A 225 -3.00 -24.04 7.13
N GLY A 226 -2.24 -22.95 7.30
CA GLY A 226 -1.07 -22.91 8.19
C GLY A 226 0.22 -23.53 7.62
N SER A 227 0.23 -24.02 6.37
CA SER A 227 1.42 -24.61 5.76
C SER A 227 2.59 -23.63 5.66
N ILE A 228 3.80 -24.18 5.76
CA ILE A 228 5.04 -23.42 5.66
C ILE A 228 5.70 -23.71 4.31
N ILE A 229 6.17 -22.67 3.64
CA ILE A 229 7.02 -22.80 2.47
C ILE A 229 8.45 -23.09 2.97
N ASN A 230 9.03 -24.20 2.51
CA ASN A 230 10.42 -24.53 2.82
C ASN A 230 11.39 -23.66 1.99
N ASP A 231 12.63 -23.56 2.47
CA ASP A 231 13.63 -22.67 1.87
C ASP A 231 14.03 -23.11 0.45
N GLU A 232 14.08 -24.41 0.17
CA GLU A 232 14.43 -24.92 -1.16
C GLU A 232 13.43 -24.49 -2.23
N ASP A 233 12.14 -24.58 -1.92
CA ASP A 233 11.07 -24.19 -2.83
C ASP A 233 10.97 -22.69 -2.99
N LEU A 234 11.16 -21.91 -1.91
CA LEU A 234 11.22 -20.46 -2.02
C LEU A 234 12.40 -19.99 -2.88
N LEU A 235 13.58 -20.61 -2.72
CA LEU A 235 14.77 -20.30 -3.52
C LEU A 235 14.53 -20.58 -5.01
N LYS A 236 13.88 -21.70 -5.37
CA LYS A 236 13.51 -21.99 -6.77
C LYS A 236 12.64 -20.89 -7.38
N ILE A 237 11.73 -20.30 -6.61
CA ILE A 237 10.89 -19.19 -7.07
C ILE A 237 11.70 -17.90 -7.17
N LEU A 238 12.60 -17.65 -6.22
CA LEU A 238 13.49 -16.48 -6.24
C LEU A 238 14.47 -16.47 -7.42
N ASP A 239 14.82 -17.64 -7.96
CA ASP A 239 15.63 -17.77 -9.17
C ASP A 239 14.88 -17.36 -10.46
N LEU A 240 13.56 -17.20 -10.40
CA LEU A 240 12.74 -16.77 -11.53
C LEU A 240 12.75 -15.23 -11.68
N PRO A 241 12.52 -14.69 -12.89
CA PRO A 241 12.50 -13.25 -13.15
C PRO A 241 11.17 -12.61 -12.71
N ILE A 242 10.81 -12.76 -11.43
CA ILE A 242 9.57 -12.29 -10.82
C ILE A 242 9.86 -11.65 -9.46
N LEU A 243 9.10 -10.61 -9.10
CA LEU A 243 9.12 -10.06 -7.75
C LEU A 243 8.32 -10.97 -6.80
N VAL A 244 8.96 -11.47 -5.74
CA VAL A 244 8.34 -12.29 -4.71
C VAL A 244 7.95 -11.40 -3.52
N ILE A 245 6.66 -11.37 -3.18
CA ILE A 245 6.17 -10.78 -1.94
C ILE A 245 5.83 -11.94 -1.00
N LEU A 246 6.66 -12.11 0.03
CA LEU A 246 6.47 -13.10 1.08
C LEU A 246 5.75 -12.46 2.27
N ASP A 247 4.52 -12.86 2.51
CA ASP A 247 3.72 -12.45 3.66
C ASP A 247 3.97 -13.41 4.85
N GLU A 248 4.64 -12.86 5.85
CA GLU A 248 5.02 -13.51 7.11
C GLU A 248 4.12 -13.03 8.27
N ALA A 249 2.84 -12.70 8.02
CA ALA A 249 1.90 -12.24 9.05
C ALA A 249 1.72 -13.19 10.25
N TYR A 250 2.04 -14.48 10.07
CA TYR A 250 1.90 -15.53 11.09
C TYR A 250 3.25 -16.17 11.48
N ILE A 251 4.39 -15.59 11.08
CA ILE A 251 5.70 -16.23 11.24
C ILE A 251 6.02 -16.59 12.69
N GLU A 252 5.57 -15.78 13.65
CA GLU A 252 5.88 -16.02 15.06
C GLU A 252 5.05 -17.14 15.70
N PHE A 253 4.02 -17.63 15.01
CA PHE A 253 3.28 -18.83 15.41
C PHE A 253 3.91 -20.11 14.83
N SER A 254 5.09 -20.01 14.23
CA SER A 254 5.81 -21.12 13.64
C SER A 254 7.18 -21.33 14.30
N ALA A 255 7.77 -22.50 14.07
CA ALA A 255 9.11 -22.82 14.57
C ALA A 255 10.25 -22.32 13.66
N ILE A 256 9.92 -21.63 12.56
CA ILE A 256 10.92 -21.17 11.58
C ILE A 256 11.27 -19.70 11.82
N LYS A 257 12.49 -19.33 11.41
CA LYS A 257 12.93 -17.94 11.44
C LYS A 257 12.29 -17.17 10.29
N SER A 258 11.99 -15.90 10.54
CA SER A 258 11.59 -14.97 9.50
C SER A 258 12.70 -14.80 8.47
N ARG A 259 12.31 -14.55 7.22
CA ARG A 259 13.24 -14.38 6.09
C ARG A 259 13.50 -12.91 5.76
N MET A 260 13.15 -11.99 6.66
CA MET A 260 13.40 -10.55 6.48
C MET A 260 14.85 -10.21 6.11
N ASP A 261 15.84 -10.92 6.64
CA ASP A 261 17.26 -10.66 6.35
C ASP A 261 17.69 -11.10 4.94
N TRP A 262 16.89 -11.92 4.26
CA TRP A 262 17.16 -12.39 2.91
C TRP A 262 17.05 -11.28 1.85
N VAL A 263 16.32 -10.20 2.14
CA VAL A 263 16.20 -9.04 1.21
C VAL A 263 17.55 -8.37 0.93
N LYS A 264 18.57 -8.63 1.77
CA LYS A 264 19.96 -8.16 1.55
C LYS A 264 20.68 -8.94 0.45
N LYS A 265 20.17 -10.14 0.09
CA LYS A 265 20.77 -11.07 -0.87
C LYS A 265 19.90 -11.26 -2.12
N HIS A 266 18.60 -10.96 -2.03
CA HIS A 266 17.63 -11.16 -3.11
C HIS A 266 16.94 -9.84 -3.43
N ASP A 267 17.35 -9.20 -4.54
CA ASP A 267 16.78 -7.92 -5.02
C ASP A 267 15.30 -8.04 -5.47
N ASN A 268 14.79 -9.26 -5.62
CA ASN A 268 13.42 -9.56 -5.98
C ASN A 268 12.60 -10.16 -4.83
N LEU A 269 13.02 -9.99 -3.56
CA LEU A 269 12.26 -10.45 -2.39
C LEU A 269 11.81 -9.27 -1.53
N ILE A 270 10.52 -9.19 -1.25
CA ILE A 270 9.94 -8.35 -0.21
C ILE A 270 9.34 -9.26 0.86
N VAL A 271 9.53 -8.92 2.14
CA VAL A 271 8.93 -9.66 3.25
C VAL A 271 7.99 -8.76 4.04
N LEU A 272 6.73 -9.15 4.24
CA LEU A 272 5.72 -8.38 4.98
C LEU A 272 5.42 -8.99 6.33
N ARG A 273 5.23 -8.15 7.35
CA ARG A 273 4.90 -8.55 8.72
C ARG A 273 3.89 -7.59 9.35
N THR A 274 3.27 -8.01 10.45
CA THR A 274 2.21 -7.24 11.09
C THR A 274 2.24 -7.33 12.61
N PHE A 275 1.81 -6.25 13.27
CA PHE A 275 1.50 -6.27 14.69
C PHE A 275 0.07 -6.75 14.97
N SER A 276 -0.73 -7.01 13.93
CA SER A 276 -2.14 -7.38 14.09
C SER A 276 -2.34 -8.73 14.78
N LYS A 277 -1.38 -9.64 14.63
CA LYS A 277 -1.46 -11.02 15.09
C LYS A 277 -0.71 -11.15 16.42
N ARG A 278 0.58 -11.48 16.40
CA ARG A 278 1.45 -11.64 17.58
C ARG A 278 1.24 -10.56 18.65
N ALA A 279 1.32 -9.29 18.27
CA ALA A 279 1.25 -8.19 19.23
C ALA A 279 -0.18 -7.76 19.64
N GLY A 280 -1.23 -8.39 19.12
CA GLY A 280 -2.62 -8.06 19.48
C GLY A 280 -3.06 -6.64 19.10
N LEU A 281 -2.42 -6.01 18.10
CA LEU A 281 -2.69 -4.64 17.68
C LEU A 281 -3.55 -4.54 16.41
N ALA A 282 -4.41 -5.52 16.15
CA ALA A 282 -5.22 -5.58 14.93
C ALA A 282 -6.04 -4.30 14.70
N GLY A 283 -6.63 -3.75 15.76
CA GLY A 283 -7.41 -2.51 15.70
C GLY A 283 -6.60 -1.22 15.54
N LEU A 284 -5.28 -1.25 15.79
CA LEU A 284 -4.41 -0.06 15.68
C LEU A 284 -3.78 0.11 14.30
N ARG A 285 -3.90 -0.91 13.44
CA ARG A 285 -3.44 -0.88 12.04
C ARG A 285 -1.97 -0.48 11.91
N VAL A 286 -1.07 -1.32 12.43
CA VAL A 286 0.37 -1.15 12.25
C VAL A 286 1.03 -2.42 11.73
N GLY A 287 1.84 -2.25 10.70
CA GLY A 287 2.60 -3.31 10.04
C GLY A 287 3.90 -2.76 9.50
N TYR A 288 4.70 -3.64 8.93
CA TYR A 288 6.01 -3.30 8.39
C TYR A 288 6.43 -4.32 7.34
N GLY A 289 7.46 -4.00 6.58
CA GLY A 289 8.10 -4.96 5.71
C GLY A 289 9.59 -4.73 5.60
N ALA A 290 10.31 -5.77 5.17
CA ALA A 290 11.69 -5.71 4.73
C ALA A 290 11.72 -5.65 3.20
N PHE A 291 12.58 -4.77 2.67
CA PHE A 291 12.64 -4.47 1.25
C PHE A 291 14.10 -4.32 0.81
N PRO A 292 14.49 -4.79 -0.38
CA PRO A 292 15.77 -4.47 -0.97
C PRO A 292 15.91 -2.96 -1.16
N LEU A 293 17.12 -2.43 -1.00
CA LEU A 293 17.36 -0.98 -1.12
C LEU A 293 16.97 -0.44 -2.50
N SER A 294 17.14 -1.28 -3.54
CA SER A 294 16.76 -1.01 -4.93
C SER A 294 15.25 -0.82 -5.14
N ILE A 295 14.41 -1.31 -4.22
CA ILE A 295 12.94 -1.19 -4.29
C ILE A 295 12.43 -0.16 -3.30
N ILE A 296 12.94 -0.17 -2.06
CA ILE A 296 12.38 0.65 -0.96
C ILE A 296 12.41 2.14 -1.27
N GLU A 297 13.41 2.60 -2.03
CA GLU A 297 13.53 4.01 -2.41
C GLU A 297 12.34 4.52 -3.24
N TYR A 298 11.66 3.65 -4.01
CA TYR A 298 10.49 4.01 -4.81
C TYR A 298 9.22 3.98 -3.97
N LEU A 299 9.12 3.03 -3.04
CA LEU A 299 8.03 2.96 -2.08
C LEU A 299 7.98 4.24 -1.22
N TRP A 300 9.13 4.74 -0.77
CA TRP A 300 9.21 6.03 -0.06
C TRP A 300 8.65 7.22 -0.85
N ARG A 301 8.74 7.20 -2.19
CA ARG A 301 8.20 8.29 -3.05
C ARG A 301 6.69 8.22 -3.18
N ALA A 302 6.12 7.02 -3.16
CA ALA A 302 4.68 6.80 -3.35
C ALA A 302 3.90 6.76 -2.03
N LYS A 303 4.57 6.42 -0.93
CA LYS A 303 3.99 6.31 0.40
C LYS A 303 3.40 7.65 0.85
N GLN A 304 2.18 7.60 1.39
CA GLN A 304 1.58 8.79 1.99
C GLN A 304 2.34 9.18 3.27
N PRO A 305 2.68 10.47 3.45
CA PRO A 305 3.28 10.92 4.69
C PRO A 305 2.27 10.77 5.84
N TYR A 306 2.80 10.57 7.06
CA TYR A 306 2.00 10.54 8.29
C TYR A 306 0.97 9.41 8.41
N ASN A 307 1.10 8.35 7.62
CA ASN A 307 0.07 7.31 7.51
C ASN A 307 -0.02 6.37 8.73
N VAL A 308 1.09 6.14 9.46
CA VAL A 308 1.09 5.41 10.72
C VAL A 308 0.76 6.38 11.85
N SER A 309 -0.38 6.17 12.52
CA SER A 309 -0.82 7.08 13.58
C SER A 309 0.13 7.09 14.78
N VAL A 310 0.17 8.21 15.51
CA VAL A 310 0.97 8.33 16.76
C VAL A 310 0.60 7.26 17.80
N ALA A 311 -0.68 6.88 17.87
CA ALA A 311 -1.16 5.84 18.78
C ALA A 311 -0.64 4.46 18.36
N ALA A 312 -0.65 4.18 17.06
CA ALA A 312 -0.15 2.93 16.50
C ALA A 312 1.38 2.80 16.66
N GLU A 313 2.13 3.87 16.37
CA GLU A 313 3.59 3.92 16.54
C GLU A 313 3.97 3.68 18.01
N VAL A 314 3.32 4.38 18.95
CA VAL A 314 3.59 4.25 20.37
C VAL A 314 3.27 2.86 20.90
N SER A 315 2.17 2.28 20.44
CA SER A 315 1.76 0.93 20.83
C SER A 315 2.71 -0.14 20.29
N ALA A 316 3.11 -0.05 19.02
CA ALA A 316 4.07 -0.97 18.43
C ALA A 316 5.44 -0.89 19.13
N CYS A 317 5.96 0.33 19.36
CA CYS A 317 7.20 0.51 20.11
C CYS A 317 7.12 -0.01 21.56
N ALA A 318 5.95 0.08 22.21
CA ALA A 318 5.76 -0.45 23.56
C ALA A 318 5.71 -1.98 23.55
N ALA A 319 5.01 -2.58 22.59
CA ALA A 319 4.92 -4.03 22.45
C ALA A 319 6.30 -4.68 22.25
N LEU A 320 7.14 -4.12 21.36
CA LEU A 320 8.48 -4.65 21.07
C LEU A 320 9.43 -4.69 22.29
N LYS A 321 9.15 -3.92 23.35
CA LYS A 321 9.97 -3.96 24.58
C LYS A 321 9.72 -5.20 25.44
N ASN A 322 8.65 -5.93 25.18
CA ASN A 322 8.26 -7.11 25.96
C ASN A 322 8.34 -8.35 25.07
N SER A 323 9.56 -8.72 24.67
CA SER A 323 9.79 -9.88 23.80
C SER A 323 9.18 -11.17 24.37
N ALA A 324 9.25 -11.36 25.69
CA ALA A 324 8.69 -12.54 26.36
C ALA A 324 7.15 -12.65 26.27
N TYR A 325 6.41 -11.54 26.20
CA TYR A 325 4.96 -11.59 25.95
C TYR A 325 4.65 -11.92 24.49
N LEU A 326 5.59 -11.60 23.60
CA LEU A 326 5.44 -11.76 22.16
C LEU A 326 5.96 -13.13 21.65
N GLU A 327 6.55 -13.96 22.51
CA GLU A 327 6.91 -15.37 22.25
C GLU A 327 5.78 -16.32 22.66
#